data_AF-A0A5E7A6J8-F1
#
_entry.id   AF-A0A5E7A6J8-F1
#
_cell.length_a   1.000
_cell.length_b   1.000
_cell.length_c   1.000
_cell.angle_alpha   90.00
_cell.angle_beta   90.00
_cell.angle_gamma   90.00
#
_symmetry.space_group_name_H-M   'P 1'
#
loop_
_entity.id
_entity.type
_entity.pdbx_description
1 polymer ?
#
loop_
_entity_poly.entity_id
_entity_poly.type
_entity_poly.pdbx_seq_one_letter_code
_entity_poly.pdbx_strand_id
1 'polypeptide(L)'
;MTSVDVTSADMLAELDETLHGAGIKLCIAEMKDPVKDKLKRFGLFARLGETAFFPTMDDAVGSYLTMHPQDPPASLDLHQR
;
A
#
# COMPACT_ATOMS: atom_id res chain seq x y z
N MET A 1 -6.42 -1.57 -10.66
CA MET A 1 -5.35 -0.88 -11.41
C MET A 1 -4.99 -1.67 -12.67
N THR A 2 -5.01 -1.05 -13.86
CA THR A 2 -4.70 -1.73 -15.14
C THR A 2 -3.42 -1.25 -15.80
N SER A 3 -2.82 -0.13 -15.37
CA SER A 3 -1.48 0.30 -15.78
C SER A 3 -0.97 1.42 -14.88
N VAL A 4 0.35 1.50 -14.69
CA VAL A 4 1.08 2.65 -14.14
C VAL A 4 2.02 3.13 -15.25
N ASP A 5 2.04 4.42 -15.55
CA ASP A 5 3.03 5.06 -16.43
C ASP A 5 4.18 5.66 -15.61
N VAL A 6 5.25 6.12 -16.28
CA VAL A 6 6.45 6.63 -15.61
C VAL A 6 6.14 7.86 -14.74
N THR A 7 5.26 8.75 -15.21
CA THR A 7 4.82 9.94 -14.47
C THR A 7 4.05 9.55 -13.20
N SER A 8 3.20 8.54 -13.26
CA SER A 8 2.52 8.03 -12.05
C SER A 8 3.49 7.37 -11.07
N ALA A 9 4.60 6.80 -11.54
CA ALA A 9 5.63 6.25 -10.67
C ALA A 9 6.37 7.37 -9.90
N ASP A 10 6.73 8.47 -10.57
CA ASP A 10 7.35 9.62 -9.91
C ASP A 10 6.42 10.26 -8.86
N MET A 11 5.13 10.42 -9.18
CA MET A 11 4.15 10.91 -8.20
C MET A 11 3.99 9.96 -7.00
N LEU A 12 4.01 8.64 -7.24
CA LEU A 12 3.91 7.65 -6.16
C LEU A 12 5.17 7.65 -5.28
N ALA A 13 6.34 7.91 -5.86
CA ALA A 13 7.57 8.11 -5.11
C ALA A 13 7.47 9.37 -4.21
N GLU A 14 7.07 10.52 -4.75
CA GLU A 14 6.91 11.76 -3.98
C GLU A 14 5.90 11.59 -2.82
N LEU A 15 4.80 10.87 -3.08
CA LEU A 15 3.82 10.55 -2.05
C LEU A 15 4.41 9.68 -0.94
N ASP A 16 5.14 8.61 -1.30
CA ASP A 16 5.84 7.74 -0.35
C ASP A 16 6.83 8.53 0.52
N GLU A 17 7.63 9.43 -0.07
CA GLU A 17 8.55 10.31 0.65
C GLU A 17 7.81 11.22 1.64
N THR A 18 6.70 11.83 1.19
CA THR A 18 5.90 12.75 2.01
C THR A 18 5.28 12.04 3.21
N LEU A 19 4.69 10.87 2.98
CA LEU A 19 4.07 10.06 4.03
C LEU A 19 5.13 9.54 5.01
N HIS A 20 6.26 9.06 4.50
CA HIS A 20 7.37 8.60 5.33
C HIS A 20 7.92 9.73 6.22
N GLY A 21 8.07 10.94 5.67
CA GLY A 21 8.46 12.13 6.42
C GLY A 21 7.49 12.51 7.54
N ALA A 22 6.21 12.14 7.41
CA ALA A 22 5.19 12.29 8.44
C ALA A 22 5.09 11.08 9.40
N GLY A 23 5.93 10.05 9.25
CA GLY A 23 5.87 8.81 10.02
C GLY A 23 4.73 7.87 9.61
N ILE A 24 4.15 8.07 8.42
CA ILE A 24 3.06 7.26 7.87
C ILE A 24 3.65 6.25 6.88
N LYS A 25 3.34 4.97 7.07
CA LYS A 25 3.73 3.90 6.12
C LYS A 25 2.68 3.76 5.03
N LEU A 26 3.10 3.87 3.77
CA LEU A 26 2.26 3.56 2.62
C LEU A 26 2.23 2.04 2.35
N CYS A 27 1.04 1.48 2.22
CA CYS A 27 0.81 0.07 1.89
C CYS A 27 -0.11 -0.02 0.65
N ILE A 28 0.11 -1.02 -0.19
CA ILE A 28 -0.68 -1.23 -1.41
C ILE A 28 -1.27 -2.64 -1.40
N ALA A 29 -2.59 -2.74 -1.57
CA ALA A 29 -3.31 -4.00 -1.72
C ALA A 29 -3.73 -4.24 -3.17
N GLU A 30 -4.01 -5.50 -3.52
CA GLU A 30 -4.61 -5.92 -4.81
C GLU A 30 -3.84 -5.47 -6.06
N MET A 31 -2.51 -5.35 -5.94
CA MET A 31 -1.67 -5.01 -7.08
C MET A 31 -1.56 -6.19 -8.04
N LYS A 32 -1.96 -5.97 -9.29
CA LYS A 32 -1.82 -6.96 -10.38
C LYS A 32 -0.37 -7.09 -10.82
N ASP A 33 0.03 -8.28 -11.28
CA ASP A 33 1.41 -8.59 -11.70
C ASP A 33 1.96 -7.62 -12.76
N PRO A 34 1.22 -7.23 -13.82
CA PRO A 34 1.73 -6.28 -14.80
C PRO A 34 2.04 -4.89 -14.23
N VAL A 35 1.37 -4.50 -13.14
CA VAL A 35 1.64 -3.24 -12.44
C VAL A 35 2.86 -3.39 -11.54
N LYS A 36 2.96 -4.52 -10.82
CA LYS A 36 4.12 -4.86 -9.98
C LYS A 36 5.42 -4.89 -10.78
N ASP A 37 5.39 -5.46 -11.98
CA ASP A 37 6.54 -5.53 -12.87
C ASP A 37 6.98 -4.14 -13.36
N LYS A 38 6.02 -3.23 -13.63
CA LYS A 38 6.34 -1.85 -13.96
C LYS A 38 6.99 -1.11 -12.78
N LEU A 39 6.49 -1.29 -11.56
CA LEU A 39 7.10 -0.71 -10.36
C LEU A 39 8.52 -1.23 -10.11
N LYS A 40 8.77 -2.53 -10.35
CA LYS A 40 10.13 -3.09 -10.30
C LYS A 40 11.03 -2.44 -11.34
N ARG A 41 10.55 -2.28 -12.58
CA ARG A 41 11.29 -1.64 -13.67
C ARG A 41 11.66 -0.18 -13.35
N PHE A 42 10.82 0.52 -12.59
CA PHE A 42 11.08 1.89 -12.15
C PHE A 42 11.82 1.97 -10.80
N GLY A 43 12.23 0.85 -10.20
CA GLY A 43 12.89 0.81 -8.89
C GLY A 43 11.98 1.09 -7.69
N LEU A 44 10.74 1.48 -7.93
CA LEU A 44 9.78 1.88 -6.90
C LEU A 44 9.34 0.70 -6.01
N PHE A 45 9.36 -0.52 -6.54
CA PHE A 45 9.08 -1.72 -5.74
C PHE A 45 10.07 -1.90 -4.59
N ALA A 46 11.37 -1.70 -4.85
CA ALA A 46 12.42 -1.83 -3.83
C ALA A 46 12.35 -0.68 -2.82
N ARG A 47 11.98 0.52 -3.29
CA ARG A 47 11.81 1.71 -2.46
C ARG A 47 10.66 1.60 -1.45
N LEU A 48 9.48 1.18 -1.93
CA LEU A 48 8.31 0.95 -1.07
C LEU A 48 8.53 -0.21 -0.07
N GLY A 49 9.40 -1.15 -0.44
CA GLY A 49 9.72 -2.34 0.35
C GLY A 49 8.71 -3.46 0.15
N GLU A 50 9.20 -4.70 0.15
CA GLU A 50 8.37 -5.87 -0.20
C GLU A 50 7.20 -6.08 0.77
N THR A 51 7.36 -5.66 2.03
CA THR A 51 6.33 -5.76 3.08
C THR A 51 5.19 -4.74 2.94
N ALA A 52 5.28 -3.83 1.97
CA ALA A 52 4.22 -2.87 1.70
C ALA A 52 3.13 -3.42 0.76
N PHE A 53 3.32 -4.60 0.16
CA PHE A 53 2.42 -5.16 -0.84
C PHE A 53 1.60 -6.32 -0.28
N PHE A 54 0.27 -6.21 -0.37
CA PHE A 54 -0.67 -7.18 0.17
C PHE A 54 -1.53 -7.81 -0.94
N PRO A 55 -1.83 -9.13 -0.86
CA PRO A 55 -2.70 -9.79 -1.83
C PRO A 55 -4.12 -9.20 -1.84
N THR A 56 -4.68 -8.94 -0.65
CA THR A 56 -6.04 -8.42 -0.48
C THR A 56 -6.08 -7.21 0.45
N MET A 57 -7.21 -6.50 0.43
CA MET A 57 -7.47 -5.42 1.39
C MET A 57 -7.56 -5.95 2.83
N ASP A 58 -8.17 -7.12 3.03
CA ASP A 58 -8.25 -7.77 4.34
C ASP A 58 -6.86 -8.10 4.91
N ASP A 59 -5.92 -8.58 4.08
CA ASP A 59 -4.54 -8.83 4.51
C ASP A 59 -3.85 -7.54 4.97
N ALA A 60 -4.07 -6.44 4.25
CA ALA A 60 -3.48 -5.14 4.61
C ALA A 60 -4.04 -4.61 5.93
N VAL A 61 -5.37 -4.67 6.12
CA VAL A 61 -6.04 -4.23 7.35
C VAL A 61 -5.67 -5.13 8.53
N GLY A 62 -5.63 -6.44 8.34
CA GLY A 62 -5.22 -7.40 9.36
C GLY A 62 -3.77 -7.18 9.83
N SER A 63 -2.87 -6.87 8.90
CA SER A 63 -1.48 -6.50 9.20
C SER A 63 -1.42 -5.21 10.03
N TYR A 64 -2.18 -4.17 9.65
CA TYR A 64 -2.28 -2.92 10.41
C TYR A 64 -2.79 -3.16 11.84
N LEU A 65 -3.89 -3.91 12.00
CA LEU A 65 -4.48 -4.23 13.29
C LEU A 65 -3.53 -5.01 14.21
N THR A 66 -2.74 -5.92 13.64
CA THR A 66 -1.74 -6.69 14.40
C THR A 66 -0.62 -5.79 14.91
N MET A 67 -0.22 -4.78 14.13
CA MET A 67 0.81 -3.81 14.48
C MET A 67 0.30 -2.70 15.42
N HIS A 68 -1.00 -2.38 15.34
CA HIS A 68 -1.68 -1.34 16.11
C HIS A 68 -2.90 -1.89 16.88
N PRO A 69 -2.69 -2.76 17.89
CA PRO A 69 -3.80 -3.39 18.61
C PRO A 69 -4.64 -2.42 19.45
N GLN A 70 -4.21 -1.16 19.59
CA GLN A 70 -4.90 -0.11 20.37
C GLN A 70 -5.68 0.88 19.48
N ASP A 71 -5.62 0.73 18.15
CA ASP A 71 -6.26 1.61 17.17
C ASP A 71 -7.13 0.77 16.21
N PRO A 72 -8.28 0.25 16.69
CA PRO A 72 -9.22 -0.42 15.81
C PRO A 72 -9.75 0.60 14.81
N PRO A 73 -9.84 0.26 13.50
CA PRO A 73 -10.37 1.18 12.50
C PRO A 73 -11.76 1.61 12.95
N ALA A 74 -11.95 2.92 13.09
CA ALA A 74 -13.17 3.52 13.61
C ALA A 74 -14.40 2.91 12.89
N SER A 75 -15.10 2.01 13.57
CA SER A 75 -16.30 1.30 13.13
C SER A 75 -16.40 1.01 11.62
N LEU A 76 -15.80 -0.10 11.17
CA LEU A 76 -16.55 -0.92 10.21
C LEU A 76 -17.66 -1.62 11.00
N ASP A 77 -18.72 -0.86 11.31
CA ASP A 77 -20.06 -1.42 11.51
C ASP A 77 -20.52 -1.96 10.15
N LEU A 78 -19.91 -3.08 9.74
CA LEU A 78 -20.49 -3.98 8.76
C LEU A 78 -21.74 -4.53 9.43
N HIS A 79 -22.84 -3.80 9.24
CA HIS A 79 -24.16 -4.21 9.65
C HIS A 79 -24.36 -5.68 9.29
N GLN A 80 -24.43 -6.50 10.35
CA GLN A 80 -25.30 -7.67 10.50
C GLN A 80 -25.57 -8.48 9.22
N ARG A 81 -24.97 -9.66 9.11
CA ARG A 81 -25.63 -10.97 9.34
C ARG A 81 -24.77 -12.12 8.82
#